data_AF-A0A835TE22-F1
#
_entry.id   AF-A0A835TE22-F1
#
_cell.length_a   1.000
_cell.length_b   1.000
_cell.length_c   1.000
_cell.angle_alpha   90.00
_cell.angle_beta   90.00
_cell.angle_gamma   90.00
#
_symmetry.space_group_name_H-M   'P 1'
#
loop_
_entity.id
_entity.type
_entity.pdbx_description
1 polymer ?
#
loop_
_entity_poly.entity_id
_entity_poly.type
_entity_poly.pdbx_seq_one_letter_code
_entity_poly.pdbx_strand_id
1 'polypeptide(L)'
;MGEIVPVSKQGPGSENALAITLGLGPRPLTQEEYEERLKGAQELEEKLKYIQETVPTKVYNVSSSSAGAGSGDFHQYRIVRRAEQDRVRQMDADWEKKKQEDEYRRKMEAWEKVAEEKTAKKRAKRQKQKEKKKAKKGPAAGQAAEGAADSKEGSDSDSDADNAQPALD
;
A
#
# COMPACT_ATOMS: atom_id res chain seq x y z
N MET A 1 10.57 -7.86 -10.61
CA MET A 1 9.85 -7.27 -9.46
C MET A 1 9.11 -8.41 -8.75
N GLY A 2 9.81 -9.16 -7.89
CA GLY A 2 9.16 -10.17 -7.06
C GLY A 2 8.66 -9.49 -5.79
N GLU A 3 7.37 -9.55 -5.52
CA GLU A 3 6.82 -9.06 -4.24
C GLU A 3 7.42 -9.88 -3.10
N ILE A 4 8.09 -9.18 -2.18
CA ILE A 4 8.61 -9.77 -0.95
C ILE A 4 7.46 -9.76 0.05
N VAL A 5 6.73 -10.88 0.10
CA VAL A 5 5.63 -11.08 1.05
C VAL A 5 6.23 -11.35 2.44
N PRO A 6 5.98 -10.50 3.46
CA PRO A 6 6.38 -10.82 4.82
C PRO A 6 5.56 -12.01 5.32
N VAL A 7 6.26 -13.03 5.83
CA VAL A 7 5.63 -14.22 6.42
C VAL A 7 4.71 -13.78 7.55
N SER A 8 3.42 -14.09 7.41
CA SER A 8 2.34 -13.68 8.30
C SER A 8 2.57 -14.14 9.75
N LYS A 9 2.33 -13.21 10.68
CA LYS A 9 2.32 -13.37 12.13
C LYS A 9 1.35 -14.50 12.55
N GLN A 10 1.85 -15.69 12.86
CA GLN A 10 1.10 -16.73 13.59
C GLN A 10 1.41 -16.62 15.09
N GLY A 11 0.37 -16.80 15.90
CA GLY A 11 0.28 -16.40 17.32
C GLY A 11 1.19 -17.12 18.32
N PRO A 12 1.12 -16.73 19.60
CA PRO A 12 2.11 -17.09 20.62
C PRO A 12 1.89 -18.52 21.10
N GLY A 13 2.86 -19.40 20.87
CA GLY A 13 2.84 -20.73 21.46
C GLY A 13 3.71 -21.75 20.74
N SER A 14 5.03 -21.69 20.96
CA SER A 14 5.85 -22.91 20.98
C SER A 14 7.22 -22.59 21.60
N GLU A 15 7.21 -22.33 22.91
CA GLU A 15 8.40 -22.52 23.73
C GLU A 15 8.73 -24.02 23.71
N ASN A 16 9.68 -24.41 22.86
CA ASN A 16 10.57 -25.58 22.97
C ASN A 16 11.31 -25.81 21.65
N ALA A 17 12.22 -24.91 21.30
CA ALA A 17 13.20 -25.15 20.24
C ALA A 17 14.47 -25.79 20.81
N LEU A 18 14.33 -26.97 21.45
CA LEU A 18 15.45 -27.90 21.56
C LEU A 18 15.61 -28.60 20.20
N ALA A 19 16.26 -27.91 19.26
CA ALA A 19 16.54 -28.45 17.94
C ALA A 19 17.86 -29.22 17.98
N ILE A 20 17.72 -30.55 17.99
CA ILE A 20 18.76 -31.55 17.77
C ILE A 20 19.55 -31.21 16.50
N THR A 21 20.85 -30.97 16.66
CA THR A 21 21.80 -30.71 15.56
C THR A 21 22.12 -32.01 14.82
N LEU A 22 21.24 -32.42 13.91
CA LEU A 22 21.58 -33.36 12.83
C LEU A 22 22.00 -32.54 11.61
N GLY A 23 23.30 -32.57 11.32
CA GLY A 23 23.92 -31.74 10.31
C GLY A 23 23.48 -32.08 8.89
N LEU A 24 22.67 -31.22 8.28
CA LEU A 24 22.59 -30.98 6.84
C LEU A 24 21.77 -29.68 6.61
N GLY A 25 22.44 -28.54 6.44
CA GLY A 25 21.84 -27.26 6.04
C GLY A 25 22.05 -26.10 7.02
N PRO A 26 22.08 -24.84 6.53
CA PRO A 26 22.20 -23.66 7.39
C PRO A 26 21.00 -23.56 8.35
N ARG A 27 21.27 -23.15 9.60
CA ARG A 27 20.25 -22.93 10.63
C ARG A 27 19.15 -21.99 10.11
N PRO A 28 17.86 -22.23 10.42
CA PRO A 28 16.79 -21.29 10.08
C PRO A 28 17.06 -19.94 10.76
N LEU A 29 16.95 -18.86 9.98
CA LEU A 29 17.20 -17.50 10.42
C LEU A 29 16.15 -17.06 11.44
N THR A 30 16.58 -16.27 12.43
CA THR A 30 15.65 -15.60 13.32
C THR A 30 14.92 -14.48 12.56
N GLN A 31 13.78 -14.01 13.09
CA GLN A 31 13.02 -12.92 12.46
C GLN A 31 13.86 -11.64 12.34
N GLU A 32 14.65 -11.33 13.37
CA GLU A 32 15.56 -10.17 13.40
C GLU A 32 16.65 -10.30 12.34
N GLU A 33 17.27 -11.47 12.21
CA GLU A 33 18.28 -11.73 11.18
C GLU A 33 17.72 -11.61 9.76
N TYR A 34 16.44 -11.93 9.55
CA TYR A 34 15.77 -11.76 8.25
C TYR A 34 15.55 -10.28 7.93
N GLU A 35 15.09 -9.49 8.90
CA GLU A 35 14.89 -8.05 8.74
C GLU A 35 16.21 -7.31 8.49
N GLU A 36 17.29 -7.70 9.18
CA GLU A 36 18.62 -7.15 8.94
C GLU A 36 19.15 -7.49 7.55
N ARG A 37 18.92 -8.72 7.07
CA ARG A 37 19.25 -9.09 5.69
C ARG A 37 18.46 -8.28 4.67
N LEU A 38 17.18 -8.01 4.93
CA LEU A 38 16.36 -7.17 4.06
C LEU A 38 16.89 -5.73 4.02
N LYS A 39 17.21 -5.13 5.18
CA LYS A 39 17.82 -3.79 5.25
C LYS A 39 19.15 -3.76 4.51
N GLY A 40 20.01 -4.75 4.74
CA GLY A 40 21.27 -4.89 4.02
C GLY A 40 21.10 -5.02 2.51
N ALA A 41 20.09 -5.76 2.05
CA ALA A 41 19.75 -5.87 0.63
C ALA A 41 19.29 -4.52 0.05
N GLN A 42 18.43 -3.79 0.75
CA GLN A 42 17.95 -2.46 0.34
C GLN A 42 19.11 -1.46 0.21
N GLU A 43 19.99 -1.39 1.20
CA GLU A 43 21.17 -0.52 1.15
C GLU A 43 22.09 -0.87 -0.04
N LEU A 44 22.24 -2.17 -0.33
CA LEU A 44 23.03 -2.60 -1.48
C LEU A 44 22.36 -2.19 -2.79
N GLU A 45 21.04 -2.32 -2.91
CA GLU A 45 20.29 -1.86 -4.09
C GLU A 45 20.44 -0.35 -4.30
N GLU A 46 20.35 0.45 -3.24
CA GLU A 46 20.55 1.90 -3.31
C GLU A 46 21.97 2.27 -3.77
N LYS A 47 22.99 1.60 -3.21
CA LYS A 47 24.39 1.79 -3.62
C LYS A 47 24.61 1.39 -5.08
N LEU A 48 24.01 0.28 -5.52
CA LEU A 48 24.08 -0.17 -6.92
C LEU A 48 23.40 0.81 -7.87
N LYS A 49 22.23 1.35 -7.50
CA LYS A 49 21.56 2.41 -8.27
C LYS A 49 22.45 3.65 -8.38
N TYR A 50 23.01 4.12 -7.26
CA TYR A 50 23.93 5.26 -7.25
C TYR A 50 25.11 5.03 -8.20
N ILE A 51 25.74 3.86 -8.16
CA ILE A 51 26.85 3.53 -9.07
C ILE A 51 26.39 3.52 -10.53
N GLN A 52 25.25 2.89 -10.83
CA GLN A 52 24.71 2.83 -12.20
C GLN A 52 24.36 4.21 -12.76
N GLU A 53 23.91 5.14 -11.90
CA GLU A 53 23.55 6.51 -12.30
C GLU A 53 24.77 7.43 -12.40
N THR A 54 25.72 7.33 -11.46
CA THR A 54 26.84 8.26 -11.37
C THR A 54 28.08 7.84 -12.14
N VAL A 55 28.33 6.54 -12.28
CA VAL A 55 29.54 6.04 -12.93
C VAL A 55 29.28 5.81 -14.41
N PRO A 56 30.01 6.50 -15.32
CA PRO A 56 29.87 6.27 -16.75
C PRO A 56 30.22 4.83 -17.13
N THR A 57 29.33 4.17 -17.87
CA THR A 57 29.57 2.82 -18.40
C THR A 57 30.54 2.89 -19.58
N LYS A 58 31.76 2.40 -19.39
CA LYS A 58 32.79 2.37 -20.45
C LYS A 58 32.72 1.06 -21.22
N VAL A 59 32.54 1.16 -22.54
CA VAL A 59 32.58 0.00 -23.45
C VAL A 59 33.95 -0.03 -24.12
N TYR A 60 34.66 -1.14 -23.97
CA TYR A 60 36.05 -1.28 -24.44
C TYR A 60 36.16 -1.84 -25.87
N ASN A 61 35.18 -2.63 -26.32
CA ASN A 61 35.21 -3.34 -27.60
C ASN A 61 34.39 -2.61 -28.68
N VAL A 62 34.59 -1.31 -28.83
CA VAL A 62 33.87 -0.48 -29.81
C VAL A 62 34.75 -0.28 -31.05
N SER A 63 34.26 -0.68 -32.22
CA SER A 63 34.90 -0.39 -33.51
C SER A 63 34.89 1.11 -33.81
N SER A 64 35.84 1.58 -34.63
CA SER A 64 35.87 3.00 -35.01
C SER A 64 34.63 3.39 -35.83
N SER A 65 34.23 4.66 -35.80
CA SER A 65 33.00 5.13 -36.44
C SER A 65 32.97 4.95 -37.97
N SER A 66 34.14 4.80 -38.61
CA SER A 66 34.28 4.54 -40.05
C SER A 66 34.58 3.07 -40.37
N ALA A 67 34.60 2.19 -39.36
CA ALA A 67 34.77 0.76 -39.60
C ALA A 67 33.55 0.19 -40.32
N GLY A 68 33.77 -0.72 -41.26
CA GLY A 68 32.69 -1.46 -41.92
C GLY A 68 32.01 -2.45 -40.98
N ALA A 69 30.95 -3.09 -41.46
CA ALA A 69 30.23 -4.10 -40.69
C ALA A 69 31.11 -5.33 -40.42
N GLY A 70 31.35 -5.62 -39.14
CA GLY A 70 32.02 -6.83 -38.68
C GLY A 70 31.09 -8.04 -38.64
N SER A 71 31.66 -9.25 -38.63
CA SER A 71 30.89 -10.50 -38.53
C SER A 71 30.13 -10.65 -37.20
N GLY A 72 30.55 -9.95 -36.15
CA GLY A 72 29.90 -9.95 -34.82
C GLY A 72 28.83 -8.88 -34.63
N ASP A 73 28.77 -7.86 -35.50
CA ASP A 73 27.92 -6.69 -35.31
C ASP A 73 26.43 -7.05 -35.32
N PHE A 74 26.06 -8.05 -36.14
CA PHE A 74 24.70 -8.57 -36.18
C PHE A 74 24.24 -9.15 -34.83
N HIS A 75 25.11 -9.92 -34.17
CA HIS A 75 24.79 -10.51 -32.87
C HIS A 75 24.73 -9.45 -31.78
N GLN A 76 25.63 -8.46 -31.82
CA GLN A 76 25.59 -7.33 -30.90
C GLN A 76 24.28 -6.53 -31.05
N TYR A 77 23.87 -6.22 -32.29
CA TYR A 77 22.58 -5.58 -32.56
C TYR A 77 21.41 -6.39 -31.99
N ARG A 78 21.39 -7.71 -32.20
CA ARG A 78 20.33 -8.59 -31.68
C ARG A 78 20.22 -8.54 -30.16
N ILE A 79 21.36 -8.58 -29.46
CA ILE A 79 21.42 -8.53 -27.98
C ILE A 79 20.89 -7.17 -27.49
N VAL A 80 21.42 -6.07 -28.04
CA VAL A 80 21.03 -4.71 -27.65
C VAL A 80 19.56 -4.45 -27.95
N ARG A 81 19.06 -4.89 -29.12
CA ARG A 81 17.65 -4.74 -29.48
C ARG A 81 16.73 -5.50 -28.53
N ARG A 82 17.10 -6.72 -28.13
CA ARG A 82 16.31 -7.49 -27.16
C ARG A 82 16.29 -6.79 -25.80
N ALA A 83 17.45 -6.38 -25.31
CA ALA A 83 17.56 -5.65 -24.05
C ALA A 83 16.73 -4.35 -24.07
N GLU A 84 16.76 -3.60 -25.16
CA GLU A 84 15.97 -2.37 -25.29
C GLU A 84 14.46 -2.64 -25.37
N GLN A 85 14.04 -3.68 -26.10
CA GLN A 85 12.63 -4.09 -26.11
C GLN A 85 12.15 -4.50 -24.72
N ASP A 86 12.97 -5.26 -23.97
CA ASP A 86 12.64 -5.67 -22.62
C ASP A 86 12.57 -4.46 -21.68
N ARG A 87 13.48 -3.49 -21.82
CA ARG A 87 13.46 -2.21 -21.08
C ARG A 87 12.18 -1.43 -21.34
N VAL A 88 11.80 -1.25 -22.61
CA VAL A 88 10.58 -0.53 -22.99
C VAL A 88 9.34 -1.23 -22.43
N ARG A 89 9.25 -2.56 -22.57
CA ARG A 89 8.13 -3.34 -22.01
C ARG A 89 8.02 -3.21 -20.49
N GLN A 90 9.14 -3.19 -19.76
CA GLN A 90 9.13 -3.00 -18.31
C GLN A 90 8.66 -1.59 -17.93
N MET A 91 9.16 -0.56 -18.64
CA MET A 91 8.73 0.82 -18.43
C MET A 91 7.23 1.00 -18.66
N ASP A 92 6.68 0.42 -19.73
CA ASP A 92 5.25 0.47 -20.03
C ASP A 92 4.42 -0.27 -18.97
N ALA A 93 4.88 -1.45 -18.53
CA ALA A 93 4.20 -2.22 -17.48
C ALA A 93 4.20 -1.49 -16.13
N ASP A 94 5.31 -0.87 -15.75
CA ASP A 94 5.42 -0.10 -14.50
C ASP A 94 4.55 1.16 -14.55
N TRP A 95 4.45 1.81 -15.71
CA TRP A 95 3.54 2.94 -15.93
C TRP A 95 2.08 2.53 -15.79
N GLU A 96 1.67 1.43 -16.43
CA GLU A 96 0.29 0.93 -16.36
C GLU A 96 -0.10 0.56 -14.92
N LYS A 97 0.80 -0.08 -14.17
CA LYS A 97 0.61 -0.38 -12.74
C LYS A 97 0.42 0.89 -11.92
N LYS A 98 1.32 1.86 -12.07
CA LYS A 98 1.24 3.14 -11.36
C LYS A 98 -0.07 3.87 -11.65
N LYS A 99 -0.51 3.86 -12.90
CA LYS A 99 -1.79 4.45 -13.32
C LYS A 99 -2.96 3.76 -12.62
N GLN A 100 -3.00 2.42 -12.60
CA GLN A 100 -4.04 1.65 -11.92
C GLN A 100 -4.04 1.90 -10.40
N GLU A 101 -2.87 1.97 -9.77
CA GLU A 101 -2.73 2.29 -8.34
C GLU A 101 -3.21 3.71 -8.03
N ASP A 102 -2.86 4.69 -8.85
CA ASP A 102 -3.29 6.08 -8.69
C ASP A 102 -4.82 6.22 -8.87
N GLU A 103 -5.41 5.51 -9.83
CA GLU A 103 -6.86 5.45 -10.03
C GLU A 103 -7.57 4.79 -8.85
N TYR A 104 -7.03 3.66 -8.37
CA TYR A 104 -7.56 2.97 -7.19
C TYR A 104 -7.51 3.86 -5.95
N ARG A 105 -6.36 4.51 -5.68
CA ARG A 105 -6.21 5.43 -4.55
C ARG A 105 -7.21 6.58 -4.62
N ARG A 106 -7.41 7.18 -5.81
CA ARG A 106 -8.42 8.23 -6.01
C ARG A 106 -9.85 7.74 -5.74
N LYS A 107 -10.20 6.54 -6.19
CA LYS A 107 -11.51 5.92 -5.92
C LYS A 107 -11.72 5.70 -4.42
N MET A 108 -10.70 5.18 -3.73
CA MET A 108 -10.76 4.96 -2.28
C MET A 108 -10.88 6.27 -1.48
N GLU A 109 -10.08 7.28 -1.80
CA GLU A 109 -10.17 8.61 -1.16
C GLU A 109 -11.55 9.26 -1.37
N ALA A 110 -12.15 9.08 -2.55
CA ALA A 110 -13.48 9.59 -2.83
C ALA A 110 -14.55 8.87 -1.96
N TRP A 111 -14.45 7.56 -1.81
CA TRP A 111 -15.36 6.79 -0.96
C TRP A 111 -15.22 7.15 0.52
N GLU A 112 -13.99 7.35 1.00
CA GLU A 112 -13.71 7.79 2.37
C GLU A 112 -14.33 9.17 2.64
N LYS A 113 -14.14 10.14 1.73
CA LYS A 113 -14.78 11.46 1.84
C LYS A 113 -16.30 11.38 1.91
N VAL A 114 -16.93 10.57 1.05
CA VAL A 114 -18.39 10.40 1.09
C VAL A 114 -18.85 9.76 2.41
N ALA A 115 -18.11 8.80 2.94
CA ALA A 115 -18.41 8.17 4.23
C ALA A 115 -18.24 9.17 5.40
N GLU A 116 -17.19 9.98 5.37
CA GLU A 116 -16.93 11.06 6.34
C GLU A 116 -18.01 12.12 6.31
N GLU A 117 -18.44 12.58 5.14
CA GLU A 117 -19.53 13.55 5.00
C GLU A 117 -20.85 13.00 5.56
N LYS A 118 -21.20 11.75 5.23
CA LYS A 118 -22.40 11.07 5.75
C LYS A 118 -22.34 10.94 7.27
N THR A 119 -21.19 10.56 7.83
CA THR A 119 -21.02 10.44 9.30
C THR A 119 -20.97 11.79 10.01
N ALA A 120 -20.37 12.83 9.40
CA ALA A 120 -20.34 14.20 9.93
C ALA A 120 -21.75 14.81 9.99
N LYS A 121 -22.55 14.68 8.91
CA LYS A 121 -23.97 15.12 8.89
C LYS A 121 -24.77 14.47 10.01
N LYS A 122 -24.66 13.14 10.18
CA LYS A 122 -25.33 12.39 11.25
C LYS A 122 -24.84 12.79 12.65
N ARG A 123 -23.53 13.00 12.83
CA ARG A 123 -22.92 13.46 14.09
C ARG A 123 -23.44 14.86 14.46
N ALA A 124 -23.52 15.78 13.50
CA ALA A 124 -24.07 17.12 13.70
C ALA A 124 -25.55 17.10 14.08
N LYS A 125 -26.39 16.26 13.44
CA LYS A 125 -27.82 16.08 13.83
C LYS A 125 -27.93 15.59 15.28
N ARG A 126 -27.11 14.61 15.69
CA ARG A 126 -27.08 14.10 17.08
C ARG A 126 -26.58 15.14 18.10
N GLN A 127 -25.55 15.91 17.77
CA GLN A 127 -25.03 16.98 18.64
C GLN A 127 -26.07 18.07 18.88
N LYS A 128 -26.74 18.56 17.82
CA LYS A 128 -27.85 19.53 17.93
C LYS A 128 -28.99 19.01 18.80
N GLN A 129 -29.36 17.73 18.67
CA GLN A 129 -30.38 17.12 19.53
C GLN A 129 -29.92 17.02 20.99
N LYS A 130 -28.65 16.67 21.24
CA LYS A 130 -28.08 16.60 22.60
C LYS A 130 -28.04 17.98 23.27
N GLU A 131 -27.69 19.03 22.53
CA GLU A 131 -27.71 20.41 23.00
C GLU A 131 -29.14 20.88 23.33
N LYS A 132 -30.12 20.62 22.45
CA LYS A 132 -31.54 20.92 22.73
C LYS A 132 -32.04 20.21 23.98
N LYS A 133 -31.68 18.94 24.19
CA LYS A 133 -32.04 18.17 25.40
C LYS A 133 -31.38 18.75 26.65
N LYS A 134 -30.11 19.14 26.59
CA LYS A 134 -29.40 19.80 27.70
C LYS A 134 -30.01 21.16 28.04
N ALA A 135 -30.32 21.98 27.03
CA ALA A 135 -30.95 23.29 27.21
C ALA A 135 -32.34 23.17 27.88
N LYS A 136 -33.14 22.17 27.49
CA LYS A 136 -34.43 21.86 28.14
C LYS A 136 -34.30 21.37 29.58
N LYS A 137 -33.15 20.77 29.97
CA LYS A 137 -32.96 20.20 31.30
C LYS A 137 -32.48 21.22 32.35
N GLY A 138 -32.02 22.41 31.94
CA GLY A 138 -31.62 23.51 32.82
C GLY A 138 -30.47 23.19 33.80
N PRO A 139 -29.78 24.19 34.38
CA PRO A 139 -28.75 23.97 35.40
C PRO A 139 -29.30 23.60 36.80
N ALA A 140 -30.61 23.35 36.95
CA ALA A 140 -31.25 23.05 38.23
C ALA A 140 -31.86 21.64 38.24
N ALA A 141 -31.02 20.62 38.08
CA ALA A 141 -31.37 19.24 38.43
C ALA A 141 -30.10 18.50 38.86
N GLY A 142 -29.51 18.98 39.95
CA GLY A 142 -28.63 18.16 40.75
C GLY A 142 -29.44 17.03 41.38
N GLN A 143 -28.95 15.81 41.18
CA GLN A 143 -29.24 14.60 41.95
C GLN A 143 -30.63 13.95 41.73
N ALA A 144 -30.61 12.62 41.57
CA ALA A 144 -31.71 11.67 41.47
C ALA A 144 -32.50 11.62 40.14
N ALA A 145 -32.14 10.65 39.27
CA ALA A 145 -33.09 9.81 38.52
C ALA A 145 -32.30 8.82 37.63
N GLU A 146 -31.82 7.73 38.24
CA GLU A 146 -31.65 6.46 37.55
C GLU A 146 -33.04 5.84 37.35
N GLY A 147 -33.34 5.40 36.13
CA GLY A 147 -34.43 4.46 35.82
C GLY A 147 -35.84 5.06 35.63
N ALA A 148 -36.20 5.36 34.37
CA ALA A 148 -37.56 5.14 33.85
C ALA A 148 -37.56 5.38 32.32
N ALA A 149 -37.94 4.33 31.58
CA ALA A 149 -38.24 4.38 30.16
C ALA A 149 -39.49 5.21 29.91
N ASP A 150 -39.52 6.00 28.84
CA ASP A 150 -40.76 6.19 28.09
C ASP A 150 -40.48 6.47 26.62
N SER A 151 -41.24 5.75 25.82
CA SER A 151 -41.22 5.71 24.37
C SER A 151 -42.28 6.69 23.88
N LYS A 152 -42.01 7.53 22.88
CA LYS A 152 -42.85 7.75 21.69
C LYS A 152 -42.47 9.01 20.88
N GLU A 153 -42.42 8.78 19.57
CA GLU A 153 -42.61 9.67 18.43
C GLU A 153 -41.59 10.79 18.10
N GLY A 154 -40.80 10.45 17.09
CA GLY A 154 -40.33 11.35 16.05
C GLY A 154 -39.96 10.50 14.83
N SER A 155 -40.97 9.92 14.20
CA SER A 155 -40.90 9.33 12.87
C SER A 155 -40.46 10.43 11.90
N ASP A 156 -39.18 10.46 11.57
CA ASP A 156 -38.65 11.23 10.46
C ASP A 156 -38.07 10.21 9.48
N SER A 157 -39.01 9.64 8.73
CA SER A 157 -38.78 8.84 7.54
C SER A 157 -38.19 9.75 6.47
N ASP A 158 -36.90 10.06 6.56
CA ASP A 158 -36.13 10.48 5.39
C ASP A 158 -35.64 9.22 4.70
N SER A 159 -36.49 8.75 3.79
CA SER A 159 -36.13 7.89 2.68
C SER A 159 -35.16 8.63 1.77
N ASP A 160 -33.90 8.79 2.19
CA ASP A 160 -32.84 9.21 1.27
C ASP A 160 -32.41 7.98 0.47
N ALA A 161 -33.11 7.80 -0.65
CA ALA A 161 -32.77 6.92 -1.76
C ALA A 161 -31.50 7.40 -2.50
N ASP A 162 -30.45 7.80 -1.76
CA ASP A 162 -29.12 8.10 -2.28
C ASP A 162 -28.15 6.98 -1.88
N ASN A 163 -28.57 5.75 -2.16
CA ASN A 163 -27.66 4.64 -2.41
C ASN A 163 -27.24 4.64 -3.89
N ALA A 164 -26.95 5.82 -4.44
CA ALA A 164 -26.10 5.91 -5.61
C ALA A 164 -24.70 5.53 -5.13
N GLN A 165 -24.40 4.22 -5.17
CA GLN A 165 -23.01 3.83 -5.33
C GLN A 165 -22.48 4.64 -6.52
N PRO A 166 -21.32 5.32 -6.41
CA PRO A 166 -20.72 5.92 -7.58
C PRO A 166 -20.56 4.80 -8.61
N ALA A 167 -21.23 4.94 -9.75
CA ALA A 167 -21.31 3.91 -10.77
C ALA A 167 -19.90 3.39 -11.08
N LEU A 168 -19.73 2.09 -10.96
CA LEU A 168 -18.55 1.38 -11.43
C LEU A 168 -18.67 1.30 -12.95
N ASP A 169 -18.15 2.31 -13.65
CA ASP A 169 -17.66 2.16 -15.02
C ASP A 169 -16.18 1.71 -14.99
#